data_AF-A0ABD1YQ13-F1
#
_entry.id   AF-A0ABD1YQ13-F1
#
_cell.length_a   1.000
_cell.length_b   1.000
_cell.length_c   1.000
_cell.angle_alpha   90.00
_cell.angle_beta   90.00
_cell.angle_gamma   90.00
#
_symmetry.space_group_name_H-M   'P 1'
#
loop_
_entity.id
_entity.type
_entity.pdbx_description
1 polymer ?
#
loop_
_entity_poly.entity_id
_entity_poly.type
_entity_poly.pdbx_seq_one_letter_code
_entity_poly.pdbx_strand_id
1 'polypeptide(L)'
;MEDPVRDITTVLKKLVKRPTFQSLANTMRENFTEDCEFYHPYINVGSAMGLRLYSLIFQFALLTVNYQDVLVRDIVYDQKKNIAVVRMTVRTNPWILLWRTVNLQLLTELQLRDTKDEKTGRVLKKIKVQRDYFIRSPLVQAVPILGDIYDSDKLRYIGGEATGAVVRFVQEAYHTLVPAKLRQAVFQFWREFLQIPLFEQSGVSIHKAMD
;
A
#
# COMPACT_ATOMS: atom_id res chain seq x y z
N MET A 1 -21.41 8.98 -1.63
CA MET A 1 -21.22 8.63 -3.05
C MET A 1 -22.48 7.94 -3.55
N GLU A 2 -23.03 8.39 -4.68
CA GLU A 2 -24.18 7.74 -5.32
C GLU A 2 -23.68 6.67 -6.31
N ASP A 3 -22.63 7.00 -7.07
CA ASP A 3 -21.94 6.09 -7.98
C ASP A 3 -20.47 5.97 -7.56
N PRO A 4 -20.06 4.87 -6.91
CA PRO A 4 -18.67 4.67 -6.49
C PRO A 4 -17.66 4.78 -7.62
N VAL A 5 -17.97 4.25 -8.81
CA VAL A 5 -17.01 4.22 -9.93
C VAL A 5 -16.71 5.64 -10.40
N ARG A 6 -17.74 6.47 -10.50
CA ARG A 6 -17.60 7.87 -10.92
C ARG A 6 -17.08 8.78 -9.82
N ASP A 7 -17.58 8.60 -8.60
CA ASP A 7 -17.38 9.56 -7.51
C ASP A 7 -16.02 9.38 -6.80
N ILE A 8 -15.50 8.15 -6.70
CA ILE A 8 -14.23 7.85 -5.99
C ILE A 8 -13.07 8.66 -6.56
N THR A 9 -12.99 8.81 -7.88
CA THR A 9 -11.93 9.62 -8.51
C THR A 9 -11.96 11.06 -8.01
N THR A 10 -13.16 11.63 -7.84
CA THR A 10 -13.33 12.99 -7.32
C THR A 10 -12.93 13.08 -5.85
N VAL A 11 -13.32 12.10 -5.04
CA VAL A 11 -12.93 12.03 -3.63
C VAL A 11 -11.41 11.96 -3.49
N LEU A 12 -10.74 11.05 -4.21
CA LEU A 12 -9.29 10.90 -4.17
C LEU A 12 -8.57 12.18 -4.61
N LYS A 13 -9.05 12.84 -5.68
CA LYS A 13 -8.48 14.12 -6.12
C LYS A 13 -8.61 15.19 -5.04
N LYS A 14 -9.76 15.30 -4.35
CA LYS A 14 -9.94 16.25 -3.25
C LYS A 14 -9.02 15.96 -2.05
N LEU A 15 -8.70 14.69 -1.80
CA LEU A 15 -7.80 14.28 -0.71
C LEU A 15 -6.32 14.51 -1.02
N VAL A 16 -5.91 14.44 -2.29
CA VAL A 16 -4.49 14.38 -2.67
C VAL A 16 -4.03 15.60 -3.46
N LYS A 17 -4.88 16.20 -4.30
CA LYS A 17 -4.45 17.30 -5.19
C LYS A 17 -4.38 18.62 -4.43
N ARG A 18 -3.22 18.88 -3.82
CA ARG A 18 -2.91 20.11 -3.07
C ARG A 18 -4.04 20.52 -2.10
N PRO A 19 -4.47 19.64 -1.20
CA PRO A 19 -5.56 19.95 -0.30
C PRO A 19 -5.13 21.01 0.72
N THR A 20 -6.07 21.84 1.16
CA THR A 20 -5.93 22.57 2.43
C THR A 20 -6.38 21.69 3.59
N PHE A 21 -5.87 21.93 4.80
CA PHE A 21 -6.30 21.20 6.01
C PHE A 21 -7.83 21.14 6.17
N GLN A 22 -8.51 22.26 5.90
CA GLN A 22 -9.96 22.36 6.01
C GLN A 22 -10.68 21.58 4.90
N SER A 23 -10.23 21.70 3.64
CA SER A 23 -10.83 20.96 2.53
C SER A 23 -10.71 19.44 2.70
N LEU A 24 -9.58 18.99 3.25
CA LEU A 24 -9.29 17.59 3.54
C LEU A 24 -10.18 17.06 4.67
N ALA A 25 -10.30 17.80 5.77
CA ALA A 25 -11.20 17.44 6.87
C ALA A 25 -12.67 17.36 6.42
N ASN A 26 -13.13 18.31 5.59
CA ASN A 26 -14.49 18.30 5.06
C ASN A 26 -14.70 17.11 4.10
N THR A 27 -13.76 16.88 3.20
CA THR A 27 -13.83 15.74 2.27
C THR A 27 -13.88 14.41 3.02
N MET A 28 -13.09 14.26 4.09
CA MET A 28 -13.12 13.05 4.91
C MET A 28 -14.47 12.89 5.64
N ARG A 29 -15.01 13.94 6.26
CA ARG A 29 -16.32 13.89 6.93
C ARG A 29 -17.47 13.53 5.99
N GLU A 30 -17.43 14.05 4.77
CA GLU A 30 -18.44 13.78 3.74
C GLU A 30 -18.38 12.34 3.23
N ASN A 31 -17.19 11.75 3.11
CA ASN A 31 -16.99 10.52 2.35
C ASN A 31 -16.60 9.30 3.18
N PHE A 32 -16.22 9.46 4.45
CA PHE A 32 -15.84 8.38 5.36
C PHE A 32 -16.84 8.22 6.50
N THR A 33 -16.96 7.00 7.02
CA THR A 33 -17.73 6.77 8.25
C THR A 33 -16.95 7.23 9.47
N GLU A 34 -17.64 7.61 10.55
CA GLU A 34 -16.98 8.06 11.79
C GLU A 34 -16.06 6.98 12.39
N ASP A 35 -16.44 5.72 12.20
CA ASP A 35 -15.74 4.53 12.68
C ASP A 35 -14.81 3.92 11.61
N CYS A 36 -14.35 4.71 10.63
CA CYS A 36 -13.57 4.17 9.52
C CYS A 36 -12.22 3.57 9.96
N GLU A 37 -11.79 2.54 9.25
CA GLU A 37 -10.50 1.87 9.44
C GLU A 37 -9.56 2.18 8.27
N PHE A 38 -8.28 2.32 8.59
CA PHE A 38 -7.24 2.61 7.62
C PHE A 38 -6.07 1.67 7.83
N TYR A 39 -5.67 0.98 6.76
CA TYR A 39 -4.53 0.07 6.77
C TYR A 39 -3.56 0.50 5.70
N HIS A 40 -2.39 0.94 6.11
CA HIS A 40 -1.31 1.34 5.23
C HIS A 40 -0.02 0.66 5.70
N PRO A 41 0.93 0.35 4.79
CA PRO A 41 2.14 -0.40 5.16
C PRO A 41 2.96 0.19 6.31
N TYR A 42 2.82 1.49 6.58
CA TYR A 42 3.50 2.17 7.67
C TYR A 42 2.60 2.54 8.86
N ILE A 43 1.28 2.58 8.69
CA ILE A 43 0.34 3.12 9.68
C ILE A 43 -0.98 2.37 9.59
N ASN A 44 -1.48 1.89 10.73
CA ASN A 44 -2.79 1.27 10.83
C ASN A 44 -3.65 2.01 11.87
N VAL A 45 -4.90 2.27 11.51
CA VAL A 45 -5.92 2.90 12.36
C VAL A 45 -7.09 1.95 12.47
N GLY A 46 -7.33 1.47 13.70
CA GLY A 46 -8.52 0.69 14.03
C GLY A 46 -9.76 1.56 14.23
N SER A 47 -10.92 0.92 14.21
CA SER A 47 -12.25 1.56 14.30
C SER A 47 -12.48 2.37 15.57
N ALA A 48 -11.80 2.05 16.68
CA ALA A 48 -11.92 2.77 17.95
C ALA A 48 -11.48 4.24 17.88
N MET A 49 -10.50 4.55 17.02
CA MET A 49 -9.99 5.92 16.84
C MET A 49 -10.59 6.59 15.58
N GLY A 50 -11.00 5.78 14.61
CA GLY A 50 -11.89 6.17 13.52
C GLY A 50 -11.40 7.34 12.67
N LEU A 51 -12.38 8.14 12.20
CA LEU A 51 -12.20 9.28 11.31
C LEU A 51 -11.30 10.37 11.91
N ARG A 52 -11.35 10.57 13.23
CA ARG A 52 -10.57 11.62 13.91
C ARG A 52 -9.08 11.38 13.79
N LEU A 53 -8.60 10.20 14.18
CA LEU A 53 -7.18 9.86 14.06
C LEU A 53 -6.75 9.80 12.60
N TYR A 54 -7.60 9.21 11.75
CA TYR A 54 -7.31 9.13 10.34
C TYR A 54 -7.12 10.52 9.70
N SER A 55 -7.95 11.49 10.12
CA SER A 55 -7.81 12.87 9.69
C SER A 55 -6.50 13.50 10.10
N LEU A 56 -6.08 13.30 11.36
CA LEU A 56 -4.80 13.82 11.85
C LEU A 56 -3.60 13.22 11.11
N ILE A 57 -3.65 11.94 10.77
CA ILE A 57 -2.60 11.27 9.98
C ILE A 57 -2.51 11.90 8.59
N PHE A 58 -3.63 12.12 7.92
CA PHE A 58 -3.63 12.76 6.59
C PHE A 58 -3.11 14.20 6.65
N GLN A 59 -3.45 14.95 7.70
CA GLN A 59 -2.92 16.30 7.92
C GLN A 59 -1.41 16.29 8.20
N PHE A 60 -0.92 15.34 8.98
CA PHE A 60 0.52 15.16 9.21
C PHE A 60 1.24 14.74 7.92
N ALA A 61 0.64 13.86 7.12
CA ALA A 61 1.16 13.46 5.82
C ALA A 61 1.23 14.66 4.85
N LEU A 62 0.27 15.58 4.89
CA LEU A 62 0.32 16.79 4.06
C LEU A 62 1.60 17.63 4.32
N LEU A 63 2.04 17.72 5.58
CA LEU A 63 3.26 18.45 5.95
C LEU A 63 4.54 17.73 5.52
N THR A 64 4.57 16.40 5.59
CA THR A 64 5.79 15.60 5.41
C THR A 64 5.95 15.06 3.99
N VAL A 65 4.87 14.55 3.42
CA VAL A 65 4.79 13.93 2.09
C VAL A 65 4.52 14.97 1.01
N ASN A 66 3.78 16.05 1.32
CA ASN A 66 3.47 17.15 0.41
C ASN A 66 2.87 16.66 -0.92
N TYR A 67 1.63 16.19 -0.83
CA TYR A 67 0.86 15.67 -1.96
C TYR A 67 0.67 16.70 -3.07
N GLN A 68 1.00 16.31 -4.31
CA GLN A 68 0.90 17.18 -5.48
C GLN A 68 -0.32 16.83 -6.33
N ASP A 69 -0.50 15.54 -6.64
CA ASP A 69 -1.55 15.10 -7.56
C ASP A 69 -1.83 13.60 -7.39
N VAL A 70 -2.94 13.15 -7.96
CA VAL A 70 -3.28 11.72 -8.07
C VAL A 70 -3.75 11.40 -9.48
N LEU A 71 -3.11 10.40 -10.08
CA LEU A 71 -3.53 9.80 -11.34
C LEU A 71 -4.24 8.47 -11.04
N VAL A 72 -5.57 8.47 -11.16
CA VAL A 72 -6.36 7.23 -11.10
C VAL A 72 -6.26 6.54 -12.46
N ARG A 73 -5.83 5.27 -12.46
CA ARG A 73 -5.69 4.47 -13.68
C ARG A 73 -6.92 3.61 -13.92
N ASP A 74 -7.27 2.81 -12.91
CA ASP A 74 -8.32 1.81 -13.00
C ASP A 74 -9.16 1.82 -11.72
N ILE A 75 -10.47 1.63 -11.87
CA ILE A 75 -11.41 1.41 -10.76
C ILE A 75 -12.21 0.17 -11.09
N VAL A 76 -12.22 -0.81 -10.18
CA VAL A 76 -13.09 -1.98 -10.25
C VAL A 76 -14.02 -1.91 -9.05
N TYR A 77 -15.33 -2.08 -9.27
CA TYR A 77 -16.32 -2.06 -8.20
C TYR A 77 -17.13 -3.36 -8.20
N ASP A 78 -17.11 -4.06 -7.07
CA ASP A 78 -17.98 -5.22 -6.81
C ASP A 78 -19.19 -4.74 -5.99
N GLN A 79 -20.34 -4.64 -6.68
CA GLN A 79 -21.59 -4.20 -6.06
C GLN A 79 -22.10 -5.18 -4.99
N LYS A 80 -21.85 -6.48 -5.12
CA LYS A 80 -22.34 -7.49 -4.16
C LYS A 80 -21.58 -7.39 -2.84
N LYS A 81 -20.27 -7.13 -2.90
CA LYS A 81 -19.42 -6.97 -1.72
C LYS A 81 -19.34 -5.52 -1.24
N ASN A 82 -19.82 -4.57 -2.05
CA ASN A 82 -19.67 -3.12 -1.84
C ASN A 82 -18.20 -2.69 -1.69
N ILE A 83 -17.31 -3.30 -2.50
CA ILE A 83 -15.86 -3.04 -2.47
C ILE A 83 -15.45 -2.40 -3.79
N ALA A 84 -14.72 -1.28 -3.69
CA ALA A 84 -14.04 -0.67 -4.83
C ALA A 84 -12.53 -0.88 -4.70
N VAL A 85 -11.89 -1.33 -5.76
CA VAL A 85 -10.42 -1.41 -5.85
C VAL A 85 -9.95 -0.37 -6.83
N VAL A 86 -9.02 0.46 -6.39
CA VAL A 86 -8.49 1.60 -7.15
C VAL A 86 -7.02 1.39 -7.39
N ARG A 87 -6.60 1.42 -8.65
CA ARG A 87 -5.19 1.51 -9.02
C ARG A 87 -4.85 2.97 -9.31
N MET A 88 -3.88 3.52 -8.58
CA MET A 88 -3.51 4.93 -8.74
C MET A 88 -2.02 5.18 -8.60
N THR A 89 -1.59 6.34 -9.07
CA THR A 89 -0.27 6.91 -8.82
C THR A 89 -0.43 8.21 -8.06
N VAL A 90 0.06 8.26 -6.83
CA VAL A 90 0.06 9.45 -6.00
C VAL A 90 1.41 10.15 -6.16
N ARG A 91 1.38 11.39 -6.63
CA ARG A 91 2.58 12.22 -6.81
C ARG A 91 2.83 13.03 -5.56
N THR A 92 4.04 12.96 -5.04
CA THR A 92 4.43 13.61 -3.80
C THR A 92 5.76 14.31 -3.96
N ASN A 93 5.97 15.40 -3.21
CA ASN A 93 7.27 16.10 -3.15
C ASN A 93 7.71 16.13 -1.68
N PRO A 94 8.16 14.99 -1.13
CA PRO A 94 8.45 14.89 0.29
C PRO A 94 9.42 15.97 0.73
N TRP A 95 9.17 16.57 1.89
CA TRP A 95 9.97 17.72 2.34
C TRP A 95 11.46 17.37 2.56
N ILE A 96 11.78 16.10 2.84
CA ILE A 96 13.17 15.63 2.98
C ILE A 96 13.86 15.38 1.62
N LEU A 97 13.10 15.32 0.53
CA LEU A 97 13.57 15.04 -0.84
C LEU A 97 13.20 16.19 -1.79
N LEU A 98 13.49 17.43 -1.38
CA LEU A 98 13.09 18.67 -2.07
C LEU A 98 13.44 18.74 -3.57
N TRP A 99 14.42 17.95 -4.01
CA TRP A 99 14.91 17.94 -5.39
C TRP A 99 14.19 16.94 -6.30
N ARG A 100 13.23 16.14 -5.80
CA ARG A 100 12.57 15.10 -6.61
C ARG A 100 11.10 14.89 -6.27
N THR A 101 10.32 14.63 -7.31
CA THR A 101 8.96 14.09 -7.20
C THR A 101 9.03 12.58 -7.04
N VAL A 102 8.26 12.04 -6.10
CA VAL A 102 8.10 10.59 -5.89
C VAL A 102 6.73 10.16 -6.40
N ASN A 103 6.72 9.11 -7.22
CA ASN A 103 5.51 8.53 -7.80
C ASN A 103 5.14 7.24 -7.06
N LEU A 104 4.30 7.35 -6.05
CA LEU A 104 3.82 6.21 -5.28
C LEU A 104 2.76 5.45 -6.07
N GLN A 105 3.07 4.24 -6.52
CA GLN A 105 2.11 3.37 -7.17
C GLN A 105 1.36 2.54 -6.13
N LEU A 106 0.06 2.78 -6.04
CA LEU A 106 -0.82 2.21 -5.03
C LEU A 106 -1.92 1.37 -5.69
N LEU A 107 -2.21 0.25 -5.05
CA LEU A 107 -3.47 -0.46 -5.18
C LEU A 107 -4.21 -0.26 -3.86
N THR A 108 -5.38 0.36 -3.91
CA THR A 108 -6.17 0.68 -2.73
C THR A 108 -7.51 -0.03 -2.79
N GLU A 109 -7.81 -0.84 -1.77
CA GLU A 109 -9.13 -1.42 -1.54
C GLU A 109 -9.95 -0.48 -0.65
N LEU A 110 -11.16 -0.16 -1.08
CA LEU A 110 -12.13 0.66 -0.37
C LEU A 110 -13.38 -0.18 -0.12
N GLN A 111 -13.61 -0.53 1.14
CA GLN A 111 -14.86 -1.16 1.55
C GLN A 111 -15.87 -0.06 1.89
N LEU A 112 -17.01 -0.09 1.23
CA LEU A 112 -18.04 0.93 1.34
C LEU A 112 -19.18 0.46 2.25
N ARG A 113 -19.77 1.41 2.95
CA ARG A 113 -20.97 1.22 3.78
C ARG A 113 -22.06 2.14 3.29
N ASP A 114 -23.26 1.60 3.20
CA ASP A 114 -24.46 2.35 2.88
C ASP A 114 -24.87 3.16 4.11
N THR A 115 -25.05 4.46 3.91
CA THR A 115 -25.41 5.42 4.95
C THR A 115 -26.60 6.22 4.45
N LYS A 116 -27.63 6.43 5.27
CA LYS A 116 -28.77 7.23 4.88
C LYS A 116 -28.46 8.70 5.13
N ASP A 117 -28.63 9.54 4.11
CA ASP A 117 -28.58 10.98 4.28
C ASP A 117 -29.87 11.46 4.96
N GLU A 118 -29.73 12.09 6.12
CA GLU A 118 -30.87 12.59 6.92
C GLU A 118 -31.62 13.72 6.22
N LYS A 119 -30.95 14.50 5.36
CA LYS A 119 -31.56 15.66 4.68
C LYS A 119 -32.31 15.26 3.43
N THR A 120 -31.74 14.34 2.65
CA THR A 120 -32.29 13.95 1.34
C THR A 120 -33.02 12.61 1.37
N GLY A 121 -32.86 11.83 2.45
CA GLY A 121 -33.38 10.47 2.58
C GLY A 121 -32.68 9.44 1.70
N ARG A 122 -31.72 9.86 0.85
CA ARG A 122 -31.03 9.01 -0.11
C ARG A 122 -30.00 8.12 0.58
N VAL A 123 -29.78 6.94 0.01
CA VAL A 123 -28.69 6.06 0.43
C VAL A 123 -27.41 6.50 -0.26
N LEU A 124 -26.42 6.89 0.53
CA LEU A 124 -25.09 7.28 0.08
C LEU A 124 -24.06 6.26 0.59
N LYS A 125 -23.13 5.89 -0.29
CA LYS A 125 -21.97 5.07 0.08
C LYS A 125 -20.89 5.94 0.69
N LYS A 126 -20.38 5.52 1.85
CA LYS A 126 -19.21 6.09 2.55
C LYS A 126 -18.12 5.03 2.70
N ILE A 127 -16.87 5.44 2.75
CA ILE A 127 -15.72 4.56 2.95
C ILE A 127 -15.65 4.16 4.43
N LYS A 128 -15.74 2.87 4.69
CA LYS A 128 -15.65 2.28 6.03
C LYS A 128 -14.27 1.67 6.26
N VAL A 129 -13.68 1.03 5.27
CA VAL A 129 -12.30 0.52 5.36
C VAL A 129 -11.52 0.95 4.14
N GLN A 130 -10.32 1.46 4.36
CA GLN A 130 -9.34 1.69 3.31
C GLN A 130 -8.10 0.84 3.58
N ARG A 131 -7.67 0.06 2.58
CA ARG A 131 -6.42 -0.71 2.62
C ARG A 131 -5.55 -0.32 1.46
N ASP A 132 -4.36 0.16 1.76
CA ASP A 132 -3.39 0.59 0.77
C ASP A 132 -2.27 -0.44 0.64
N TYR A 133 -1.94 -0.77 -0.60
CA TYR A 133 -0.86 -1.67 -0.96
C TYR A 133 0.08 -0.97 -1.93
N PHE A 134 1.37 -0.99 -1.63
CA PHE A 134 2.38 -0.52 -2.58
C PHE A 134 2.57 -1.55 -3.69
N ILE A 135 2.31 -1.15 -4.93
CA ILE A 135 2.65 -1.95 -6.11
C ILE A 135 4.17 -1.99 -6.30
N ARG A 136 4.86 -0.92 -5.88
CA ARG A 136 6.32 -0.78 -5.92
C ARG A 136 6.82 -0.26 -4.58
N SER A 137 7.93 -0.80 -4.07
CA SER A 137 8.49 -0.38 -2.78
C SER A 137 8.94 1.09 -2.81
N PRO A 138 8.36 1.98 -1.98
CA PRO A 138 8.73 3.40 -1.94
C PRO A 138 10.16 3.63 -1.44
N LEU A 139 10.64 2.74 -0.56
CA LEU A 139 11.99 2.82 0.01
C LEU A 139 13.07 2.59 -1.06
N VAL A 140 12.81 1.68 -2.01
CA VAL A 140 13.71 1.45 -3.14
C VAL A 140 13.71 2.64 -4.08
N GLN A 141 12.55 3.28 -4.30
CA GLN A 141 12.49 4.52 -5.07
C GLN A 141 13.26 5.65 -4.39
N ALA A 142 13.23 5.78 -3.06
CA ALA A 142 13.88 6.87 -2.32
C ALA A 142 15.41 6.90 -2.44
N VAL A 143 16.05 5.77 -2.79
CA VAL A 143 17.50 5.70 -3.03
C VAL A 143 17.81 6.25 -4.43
N PRO A 144 18.64 7.30 -4.59
CA PRO A 144 18.82 8.02 -5.86
C PRO A 144 19.18 7.12 -7.06
N ILE A 145 20.13 6.21 -6.89
CA ILE A 145 20.61 5.34 -7.99
C ILE A 145 19.63 4.19 -8.27
N LEU A 146 19.03 3.61 -7.23
CA LEU A 146 18.10 2.50 -7.39
C LEU A 146 16.73 2.97 -7.90
N GLY A 147 16.29 4.17 -7.52
CA GLY A 147 15.00 4.74 -7.95
C GLY A 147 14.93 4.96 -9.46
N ASP A 148 15.98 5.52 -10.06
CA ASP A 148 16.04 5.76 -11.51
C ASP A 148 16.08 4.44 -12.32
N ILE A 149 16.74 3.41 -11.77
CA ILE A 149 16.76 2.05 -12.34
C ILE A 149 15.39 1.37 -12.20
N TYR A 150 14.69 1.60 -11.08
CA TYR A 150 13.41 0.96 -10.77
C TYR A 150 12.21 1.60 -11.49
N ASP A 151 12.32 2.86 -11.90
CA ASP A 151 11.27 3.59 -12.62
C ASP A 151 11.34 3.40 -14.15
N SER A 152 12.48 2.96 -14.70
CA SER A 152 12.65 2.69 -16.14
C SER A 152 12.44 1.22 -16.49
N ASP A 153 11.37 0.90 -17.25
CA ASP A 153 11.10 -0.48 -17.70
C ASP A 153 12.24 -1.06 -18.55
N LYS A 154 12.98 -0.23 -19.29
CA LYS A 154 14.18 -0.63 -20.07
C LYS A 154 15.36 -0.99 -19.17
N LEU A 155 15.62 -0.21 -18.12
CA LEU A 155 16.73 -0.49 -17.19
C LEU A 155 16.41 -1.69 -16.28
N ARG A 156 15.14 -1.93 -15.95
CA ARG A 156 14.72 -3.16 -15.27
C ARG A 156 14.91 -4.40 -16.13
N TYR A 157 14.66 -4.31 -17.45
CA TYR A 157 14.92 -5.41 -18.37
C TYR A 157 16.43 -5.73 -18.42
N ILE A 158 17.27 -4.71 -18.65
CA ILE A 158 18.73 -4.86 -18.71
C ILE A 158 19.30 -5.31 -17.36
N GLY A 159 18.84 -4.73 -16.26
CA GLY A 159 19.23 -5.11 -14.90
C GLY A 159 18.77 -6.52 -14.55
N GLY A 160 17.58 -6.93 -14.97
CA GLY A 160 17.05 -8.28 -14.82
C GLY A 160 17.86 -9.31 -15.60
N GLU A 161 18.27 -9.00 -16.83
CA GLU A 161 19.15 -9.86 -17.62
C GLU A 161 20.55 -9.96 -17.00
N ALA A 162 21.15 -8.84 -16.58
CA ALA A 162 22.46 -8.83 -15.93
C ALA A 162 22.44 -9.59 -14.59
N THR A 163 21.40 -9.38 -13.78
CA THR A 163 21.23 -10.11 -12.51
C THR A 163 20.98 -11.60 -12.78
N GLY A 164 20.18 -11.93 -13.79
CA GLY A 164 19.94 -13.31 -14.21
C GLY A 164 21.19 -14.00 -14.77
N ALA A 165 22.10 -13.26 -15.39
CA ALA A 165 23.40 -13.78 -15.83
C ALA A 165 24.35 -14.01 -14.66
N VAL A 166 24.43 -13.07 -13.72
CA VAL A 166 25.24 -13.21 -12.49
C VAL A 166 24.74 -14.35 -11.62
N VAL A 167 23.42 -14.46 -11.41
CA VAL A 167 22.83 -15.57 -10.64
C VAL A 167 23.11 -16.91 -11.30
N ARG A 168 22.99 -17.01 -12.63
CA ARG A 168 23.35 -18.24 -13.36
C ARG A 168 24.82 -18.60 -13.23
N PHE A 169 25.71 -17.61 -13.35
CA PHE A 169 27.15 -17.81 -13.16
C PHE A 169 27.49 -18.26 -11.74
N VAL A 170 26.91 -17.61 -10.72
CA VAL A 170 27.10 -17.99 -9.31
C VAL A 170 26.51 -19.37 -9.04
N GLN A 171 25.37 -19.70 -9.62
CA GLN A 171 24.71 -21.00 -9.45
C GLN A 171 25.51 -22.13 -10.13
N GLU A 172 26.04 -21.92 -11.33
CA GLU A 172 26.93 -22.86 -12.01
C GLU A 172 28.27 -23.02 -11.26
N ALA A 173 28.86 -21.92 -10.80
CA ALA A 173 30.07 -21.95 -9.98
C ALA A 173 29.83 -22.69 -8.66
N TYR A 174 28.69 -22.45 -8.00
CA TYR A 174 28.29 -23.16 -6.79
C TYR A 174 28.08 -24.66 -7.03
N HIS A 175 27.43 -25.04 -8.14
CA HIS A 175 27.23 -26.45 -8.48
C HIS A 175 28.54 -27.18 -8.83
N THR A 176 29.52 -26.46 -9.36
CA THR A 176 30.84 -26.99 -9.74
C THR A 176 31.78 -27.09 -8.55
N LEU A 177 31.77 -26.09 -7.65
CA LEU A 177 32.70 -25.98 -6.53
C LEU A 177 32.19 -26.67 -5.25
N VAL A 178 30.87 -26.82 -5.09
CA VAL A 178 30.29 -27.36 -3.85
C VAL A 178 29.89 -28.85 -4.03
N PRO A 179 30.52 -29.76 -3.26
CA PRO A 179 30.21 -31.18 -3.31
C PRO A 179 28.73 -31.47 -3.02
N ALA A 180 28.16 -32.47 -3.71
CA ALA A 180 26.73 -32.78 -3.64
C ALA A 180 26.21 -33.03 -2.21
N LYS A 181 27.05 -33.58 -1.32
CA LYS A 181 26.70 -33.80 0.10
C LYS A 181 26.52 -32.48 0.87
N LEU A 182 27.32 -31.46 0.59
CA LEU A 182 27.19 -30.15 1.24
C LEU A 182 25.94 -29.42 0.74
N ARG A 183 25.60 -29.59 -0.55
CA ARG A 183 24.37 -29.01 -1.14
C ARG A 183 23.11 -29.53 -0.44
N GLN A 184 23.06 -30.83 -0.14
CA GLN A 184 21.94 -31.42 0.59
C GLN A 184 21.86 -30.91 2.04
N ALA A 185 23.00 -30.80 2.73
CA ALA A 185 23.04 -30.28 4.10
C ALA A 185 22.61 -28.80 4.17
N VAL A 186 23.07 -27.94 3.26
CA VAL A 186 22.68 -26.53 3.20
C VAL A 186 21.20 -26.37 2.85
N PHE A 187 20.68 -27.19 1.92
CA PHE A 187 19.25 -27.17 1.57
C PHE A 187 18.36 -27.63 2.72
N GLN A 188 18.76 -28.68 3.46
CA GLN A 188 18.04 -29.11 4.67
C GLN A 188 18.06 -28.03 5.77
N PHE A 189 19.22 -27.43 6.03
CA PHE A 189 19.34 -26.31 6.95
C PHE A 189 18.43 -25.13 6.57
N TRP A 190 18.42 -24.75 5.29
CA TRP A 190 17.55 -23.66 4.80
C TRP A 190 16.06 -23.98 4.97
N ARG A 191 15.66 -25.23 4.69
CA ARG A 191 14.26 -25.67 4.83
C ARG A 191 13.80 -25.67 6.28
N GLU A 192 14.65 -26.12 7.21
CA GLU A 192 14.31 -26.21 8.63
C GLU A 192 14.33 -24.85 9.34
N PHE A 193 15.27 -23.96 8.99
CA PHE A 193 15.48 -22.72 9.74
C PHE A 193 14.84 -21.47 9.11
N LEU A 194 14.59 -21.44 7.80
CA LEU A 194 14.18 -20.21 7.11
C LEU A 194 12.76 -20.27 6.50
N GLN A 195 12.14 -21.46 6.41
CA GLN A 195 10.73 -21.58 5.96
C GLN A 195 9.72 -21.72 7.11
N ILE A 196 10.17 -21.93 8.34
CA ILE A 196 9.30 -21.97 9.52
C ILE A 196 9.32 -20.58 10.17
N PRO A 197 8.19 -19.88 10.31
CA PRO A 197 8.13 -18.63 11.06
C PRO A 197 8.67 -18.82 12.47
N LEU A 198 9.46 -17.87 12.99
CA LEU A 198 10.07 -17.90 14.34
C LEU A 198 9.08 -18.24 15.48
N PHE A 199 7.78 -18.03 15.28
CA PHE A 199 6.72 -18.36 16.24
C PHE A 199 6.37 -19.85 16.33
N GLU A 200 6.63 -20.66 15.30
CA GLU A 200 6.45 -22.12 15.35
C GLU A 200 7.69 -22.85 15.90
N GLN A 201 8.85 -22.19 15.89
CA GLN A 201 10.10 -22.76 16.39
C GLN A 201 10.21 -22.78 17.93
N SER A 202 9.37 -22.02 18.64
CA SER A 202 9.46 -21.85 20.11
C SER A 202 8.51 -22.73 20.92
N GLY A 203 7.69 -23.59 20.31
CA GLY A 203 6.83 -24.54 21.03
C GLY A 203 5.78 -23.90 21.96
N VAL A 204 5.49 -22.60 21.81
CA VAL A 204 4.46 -21.92 22.61
C VAL A 204 3.11 -22.11 21.93
N SER A 205 2.35 -23.12 22.37
CA SER A 205 0.93 -23.23 22.03
C SER A 205 0.17 -22.08 22.68
N ILE A 206 -0.25 -21.08 21.91
CA ILE A 206 -1.22 -20.09 22.38
C ILE A 206 -2.58 -20.79 22.39
N HIS A 207 -2.95 -21.34 23.55
CA HIS A 207 -4.33 -21.72 23.81
C HIS A 207 -5.21 -20.47 23.70
N LYS A 208 -6.12 -20.47 22.73
CA LYS A 208 -7.29 -19.58 22.72
C LYS A 208 -8.10 -19.84 23.99
N ALA A 209 -8.14 -18.88 24.90
CA ALA A 209 -9.26 -18.76 25.81
C ALA A 209 -10.40 -18.09 25.02
N MET A 210 -11.44 -18.87 24.75
CA MET A 210 -12.77 -18.34 24.53
C MET A 210 -13.30 -17.91 25.90
N ASP A 211 -13.69 -16.64 26.01
CA ASP A 211 -14.88 -16.14 26.72
C ASP A 211 -15.22 -14.77 26.13
#